data_AF-A0ABD3QPW5-F1
#
_entry.id   AF-A0ABD3QPW5-F1
#
_cell.length_a   1.000
_cell.length_b   1.000
_cell.length_c   1.000
_cell.angle_alpha   90.00
_cell.angle_beta   90.00
_cell.angle_gamma   90.00
#
_symmetry.space_group_name_H-M   'P 1'
#
loop_
_entity.id
_entity.type
_entity.pdbx_description
1 polymer ?
#
loop_
_entity_poly.entity_id
_entity_poly.type
_entity_poly.pdbx_seq_one_letter_code
_entity_poly.pdbx_strand_id
1 'polypeptide(L)'
;MRGRFEALLYGVASIGTSLTPSLAFTPISRRPTLTGAVHHRHGRAASIERDAMKLKMSDDEKEDNFIASLIRNVMQNNIGDASINMESVETEDEKQQRLRVERLAQIEAGEVRRQSRVAEDKFGYLLLFALQLLPLIGRDRVESIVYFFGVAVCTVYLGGRQEVIDRPERVSRDNALYAPVGASLAIGGLYLLLKMGIDITSVYAIMVTVFGALAISDIGVPLLRNAFPGIDFAAAEVPVPTALAEKTGLDNPRLPLDGSVTLGLGVLCTLIYWAPAAMEQKFLISNAIAWALGMVSLGAISLGSFQTGAILLAGLFCYDVFWVFGTDVMMTVATKVEAPVKFLYPAPLSDTPRAYPFSVLGLGDVVIPGLFLRLMYKVDEALQPKNLSYFNVATGAYAAGLLMCFAANELFHNGQPALLYLDPSLVGGTLACASVNGQVNALWDFQEEENETN
;
A
#
# COMPACT_ATOMS: atom_id res chain seq x y z
N MET A 1 -1.95 -10.32 4.08
CA MET A 1 -1.41 -11.29 5.09
C MET A 1 -0.38 -10.73 6.08
N ARG A 2 0.33 -9.62 5.77
CA ARG A 2 1.31 -9.00 6.67
C ARG A 2 0.71 -8.65 8.05
N GLY A 3 -0.51 -8.10 8.11
CA GLY A 3 -1.20 -7.82 9.38
C GLY A 3 -1.67 -9.04 10.20
N ARG A 4 -1.99 -10.18 9.55
CA ARG A 4 -2.35 -11.45 10.25
C ARG A 4 -1.11 -12.20 10.74
N PHE A 5 -0.01 -12.15 9.98
CA PHE A 5 1.29 -12.70 10.37
C PHE A 5 1.99 -11.85 11.44
N GLU A 6 1.87 -10.51 11.37
CA GLU A 6 2.30 -9.58 12.41
C GLU A 6 1.48 -9.75 13.70
N ALA A 7 0.16 -9.99 13.62
CA ALA A 7 -0.65 -10.31 14.80
C ALA A 7 -0.21 -11.64 15.47
N LEU A 8 0.26 -12.61 14.69
CA LEU A 8 0.88 -13.84 15.19
C LEU A 8 2.28 -13.59 15.80
N LEU A 9 3.11 -12.75 15.15
CA LEU A 9 4.48 -12.44 15.58
C LEU A 9 4.56 -11.48 16.77
N TYR A 10 3.56 -10.62 16.98
CA TYR A 10 3.47 -9.77 18.17
C TYR A 10 3.34 -10.59 19.47
N GLY A 11 2.79 -11.82 19.39
CA GLY A 11 2.81 -12.77 20.52
C GLY A 11 4.19 -13.37 20.80
N VAL A 12 5.07 -13.45 19.80
CA VAL A 12 6.43 -14.02 19.93
C VAL A 12 7.45 -12.95 20.35
N ALA A 13 7.19 -11.68 20.03
CA ALA A 13 8.06 -10.56 20.40
C ALA A 13 8.04 -10.20 21.91
N SER A 14 7.12 -10.75 22.71
CA SER A 14 7.08 -10.48 24.17
C SER A 14 8.03 -11.36 24.99
N ILE A 15 8.81 -12.25 24.37
CA ILE A 15 9.76 -13.15 25.05
C ILE A 15 11.24 -12.73 24.78
N GLY A 16 11.47 -11.70 23.97
CA GLY A 16 12.80 -11.30 23.50
C GLY A 16 13.37 -9.97 24.02
N THR A 17 12.72 -9.28 24.95
CA THR A 17 13.21 -8.00 25.52
C THR A 17 13.71 -8.17 26.95
N SER A 18 14.75 -8.97 27.12
CA SER A 18 15.69 -8.81 28.22
C SER A 18 17.09 -8.89 27.64
N LEU A 19 17.62 -7.76 27.19
CA LEU A 19 19.06 -7.43 27.20
C LEU A 19 19.29 -6.09 26.47
N THR A 20 19.84 -5.14 27.22
CA THR A 20 20.52 -3.88 26.86
C THR A 20 19.72 -2.55 26.87
N PRO A 21 20.38 -1.46 27.34
CA PRO A 21 19.73 -0.48 28.22
C PRO A 21 19.44 0.89 27.56
N SER A 22 18.53 1.58 28.24
CA SER A 22 18.10 2.98 28.15
C SER A 22 19.15 4.01 27.68
N LEU A 23 18.81 4.77 26.64
CA LEU A 23 19.23 6.17 26.46
C LEU A 23 18.02 6.96 25.93
N ALA A 24 17.20 7.46 26.85
CA ALA A 24 16.10 8.37 26.55
C ALA A 24 16.59 9.82 26.64
N PHE A 25 16.53 10.55 25.52
CA PHE A 25 16.60 12.01 25.49
C PHE A 25 15.16 12.55 25.51
N THR A 26 14.77 13.19 26.60
CA THR A 26 13.51 13.96 26.72
C THR A 26 13.74 15.43 26.36
N PRO A 27 12.93 16.06 25.48
CA PRO A 27 12.82 17.51 25.44
C PRO A 27 11.65 18.01 26.30
N ILE A 28 11.93 19.06 27.05
CA ILE A 28 11.06 19.75 28.01
C ILE A 28 10.04 20.62 27.24
N SER A 29 8.73 20.39 27.42
CA SER A 29 7.69 21.30 26.92
C SER A 29 7.40 22.42 27.93
N ARG A 30 7.54 23.68 27.48
CA ARG A 30 7.19 24.90 28.22
C ARG A 30 5.66 25.07 28.29
N ARG A 31 5.12 25.32 29.49
CA ARG A 31 3.77 25.87 29.71
C ARG A 31 3.77 27.38 29.41
N PRO A 32 2.68 27.96 28.85
CA PRO A 32 2.47 29.40 28.91
C PRO A 32 1.62 29.77 30.15
N THR A 33 2.13 30.72 30.91
CA THR A 33 1.45 31.47 31.97
C THR A 33 0.49 32.50 31.38
N LEU A 34 -0.76 32.53 31.85
CA LEU A 34 -1.72 33.61 31.61
C LEU A 34 -1.86 34.43 32.91
N THR A 35 -1.38 35.66 32.88
CA THR A 35 -1.68 36.73 33.85
C THR A 35 -1.75 38.05 33.11
N GLY A 36 -2.85 38.80 33.31
CA GLY A 36 -3.00 40.14 32.75
C GLY A 36 -4.44 40.63 32.80
N ALA A 37 -4.80 41.31 33.89
CA ALA A 37 -6.04 42.07 34.07
C ALA A 37 -6.08 43.33 33.18
N VAL A 38 -7.27 43.89 32.95
CA VAL A 38 -7.65 45.31 33.28
C VAL A 38 -8.96 45.77 32.57
N HIS A 39 -9.90 46.24 33.42
CA HIS A 39 -10.89 47.34 33.31
C HIS A 39 -12.22 47.32 32.49
N HIS A 40 -13.31 47.53 33.27
CA HIS A 40 -14.34 48.61 33.24
C HIS A 40 -15.14 48.86 31.92
N ARG A 41 -16.44 49.23 31.88
CA ARG A 41 -17.48 49.73 32.81
C ARG A 41 -18.81 49.83 32.01
N HIS A 42 -19.91 50.13 32.73
CA HIS A 42 -21.29 50.48 32.31
C HIS A 42 -22.25 49.28 32.30
N GLY A 43 -23.39 49.27 32.99
CA GLY A 43 -24.10 50.33 33.71
C GLY A 43 -25.58 50.26 33.34
N ARG A 44 -26.46 49.99 34.31
CA ARG A 44 -27.76 50.64 34.47
C ARG A 44 -28.41 50.22 35.79
N ALA A 45 -28.83 51.25 36.50
CA ALA A 45 -29.49 51.24 37.80
C ALA A 45 -31.02 51.28 37.66
N ALA A 46 -31.66 51.10 38.83
CA ALA A 46 -32.88 51.75 39.34
C ALA A 46 -34.03 50.76 39.61
N SER A 47 -34.33 50.46 40.89
CA SER A 47 -35.24 51.20 41.81
C SER A 47 -36.70 50.72 41.62
N ILE A 48 -37.59 50.51 42.59
CA ILE A 48 -37.75 50.92 43.98
C ILE A 48 -38.98 50.15 44.54
N GLU A 49 -38.93 49.80 45.84
CA GLU A 49 -39.98 49.66 46.87
C GLU A 49 -41.43 49.27 46.49
N ARG A 50 -41.96 48.25 47.19
CA ARG A 50 -42.81 48.50 48.38
C ARG A 50 -43.10 47.28 49.26
N ASP A 51 -43.09 47.60 50.54
CA ASP A 51 -43.17 46.78 51.74
C ASP A 51 -44.48 46.00 52.02
N ALA A 52 -44.27 44.99 52.87
CA ALA A 52 -45.08 44.59 54.04
C ALA A 52 -46.41 43.86 53.85
N MET A 53 -46.42 42.57 54.24
CA MET A 53 -47.07 42.16 55.50
C MET A 53 -46.42 40.87 56.06
N LYS A 54 -45.70 40.98 57.17
CA LYS A 54 -45.26 39.86 58.03
C LYS A 54 -46.42 39.40 58.91
N LEU A 55 -46.43 38.11 59.27
CA LEU A 55 -46.80 37.48 60.57
C LEU A 55 -47.34 36.07 60.27
N LYS A 56 -46.85 34.93 60.77
CA LYS A 56 -46.08 34.55 61.95
C LYS A 56 -45.44 33.19 61.62
N MET A 57 -44.22 32.91 62.10
CA MET A 57 -43.86 31.57 62.63
C MET A 57 -42.50 31.67 63.33
N SER A 58 -42.39 30.94 64.43
CA SER A 58 -41.41 31.01 65.52
C SER A 58 -40.01 30.53 65.11
N ASP A 59 -38.99 31.04 65.81
CA ASP A 59 -37.57 30.78 65.54
C ASP A 59 -37.10 29.33 65.79
N ASP A 60 -37.94 28.44 66.33
CA ASP A 60 -37.60 27.02 66.53
C ASP A 60 -37.71 26.15 65.26
N GLU A 61 -38.40 26.60 64.20
CA GLU A 61 -38.62 25.82 62.97
C GLU A 61 -37.53 25.97 61.90
N LYS A 62 -36.57 26.88 62.10
CA LYS A 62 -35.45 27.11 61.17
C LYS A 62 -34.25 26.21 61.44
N GLU A 63 -34.05 25.76 62.68
CA GLU A 63 -32.91 24.94 63.05
C GLU A 63 -33.09 23.48 62.59
N ASP A 64 -34.30 22.94 62.73
CA ASP A 64 -34.65 21.59 62.23
C ASP A 64 -34.64 21.49 60.70
N ASN A 65 -35.05 22.55 59.99
CA ASN A 65 -34.99 22.58 58.52
C ASN A 65 -33.56 22.73 57.99
N PHE A 66 -32.67 23.39 58.75
CA PHE A 66 -31.27 23.49 58.39
C PHE A 66 -30.56 22.14 58.58
N ILE A 67 -30.74 21.48 59.72
CA ILE A 67 -30.16 20.16 59.98
C ILE A 67 -30.74 19.09 59.05
N ALA A 68 -32.04 19.12 58.76
CA ALA A 68 -32.65 18.23 57.77
C ALA A 68 -32.13 18.48 56.34
N SER A 69 -31.83 19.73 55.97
CA SER A 69 -31.21 20.06 54.67
C SER A 69 -29.74 19.64 54.60
N LEU A 70 -29.01 19.72 55.73
CA LEU A 70 -27.61 19.32 55.83
C LEU A 70 -27.47 17.79 55.77
N ILE A 71 -28.34 17.06 56.48
CA ILE A 71 -28.40 15.59 56.45
C ILE A 71 -28.86 15.11 55.07
N ARG A 72 -29.79 15.81 54.41
CA ARG A 72 -30.23 15.49 53.05
C ARG A 72 -29.13 15.74 52.01
N ASN A 73 -28.36 16.81 52.14
CA ASN A 73 -27.21 17.09 51.28
C ASN A 73 -26.03 16.12 51.53
N VAL A 74 -25.79 15.71 52.78
CA VAL A 74 -24.77 14.71 53.12
C VAL A 74 -25.19 13.30 52.67
N MET A 75 -26.47 12.95 52.77
CA MET A 75 -26.99 11.69 52.23
C MET A 75 -27.08 11.69 50.69
N GLN A 76 -27.42 12.82 50.03
CA GLN A 76 -27.39 12.91 48.56
C GLN A 76 -25.97 12.88 47.99
N ASN A 77 -24.99 13.47 48.69
CA ASN A 77 -23.59 13.38 48.28
C ASN A 77 -22.96 12.00 48.52
N ASN A 78 -23.50 11.18 49.44
CA ASN A 78 -23.03 9.81 49.68
C ASN A 78 -23.82 8.72 48.93
N ILE A 79 -24.95 9.06 48.29
CA ILE A 79 -25.74 8.12 47.47
C ILE A 79 -25.55 8.41 45.96
N GLY A 80 -24.95 9.54 45.60
CA GLY A 80 -24.62 9.91 44.22
C GLY A 80 -23.36 9.26 43.62
N ASP A 81 -22.54 8.55 44.41
CA ASP A 81 -21.27 7.96 43.95
C ASP A 81 -21.27 6.42 43.89
N ALA A 82 -22.42 5.77 44.12
CA ALA A 82 -22.49 4.30 44.17
C ALA A 82 -23.15 3.64 42.95
N SER A 83 -23.49 4.38 41.89
CA SER A 83 -23.97 3.77 40.64
C SER A 83 -23.62 4.61 39.42
N ILE A 84 -22.92 3.96 38.49
CA ILE A 84 -22.62 4.39 37.11
C ILE A 84 -21.31 5.20 36.97
N ASN A 85 -20.20 4.53 37.26
CA ASN A 85 -19.06 4.47 36.34
C ASN A 85 -18.25 3.21 36.66
N MET A 86 -18.92 2.07 36.46
CA MET A 86 -18.24 0.80 36.27
C MET A 86 -18.00 0.67 34.76
N GLU A 87 -17.19 1.58 34.22
CA GLU A 87 -16.40 1.24 33.04
C GLU A 87 -15.49 0.13 33.56
N SER A 88 -15.87 -1.13 33.29
CA SER A 88 -15.02 -2.26 33.60
C SER A 88 -13.65 -1.91 33.05
N VAL A 89 -12.65 -1.81 33.94
CA VAL A 89 -11.26 -1.71 33.52
C VAL A 89 -11.02 -2.96 32.70
N GLU A 90 -11.12 -2.82 31.38
CA GLU A 90 -10.99 -3.93 30.43
C GLU A 90 -9.64 -4.55 30.73
N THR A 91 -9.65 -5.84 31.10
CA THR A 91 -8.40 -6.53 31.41
C THR A 91 -7.53 -6.47 30.15
N GLU A 92 -6.22 -6.28 30.24
CA GLU A 92 -5.40 -6.16 29.02
C GLU A 92 -5.56 -7.35 28.06
N ASP A 93 -5.88 -8.54 28.60
CA ASP A 93 -6.22 -9.72 27.81
C ASP A 93 -7.56 -9.59 27.05
N GLU A 94 -8.59 -9.00 27.66
CA GLU A 94 -9.89 -8.74 27.04
C GLU A 94 -9.77 -7.69 25.94
N LYS A 95 -9.00 -6.63 26.20
CA LYS A 95 -8.69 -5.58 25.22
C LYS A 95 -7.93 -6.14 24.02
N GLN A 96 -6.94 -7.02 24.26
CA GLN A 96 -6.24 -7.70 23.18
C GLN A 96 -7.17 -8.63 22.39
N GLN A 97 -8.07 -9.36 23.04
CA GLN A 97 -9.04 -10.21 22.34
C GLN A 97 -10.01 -9.38 21.49
N ARG A 98 -10.53 -8.28 22.02
CA ARG A 98 -11.38 -7.35 21.27
C ARG A 98 -10.67 -6.79 20.04
N LEU A 99 -9.45 -6.26 20.22
CA LEU A 99 -8.65 -5.72 19.12
C LEU A 99 -8.34 -6.79 18.06
N ARG A 100 -8.12 -8.05 18.45
CA ARG A 100 -7.95 -9.17 17.50
C ARG A 100 -9.21 -9.42 16.70
N VAL A 101 -10.38 -9.46 17.34
CA VAL A 101 -11.67 -9.66 16.67
C VAL A 101 -11.96 -8.50 15.70
N GLU A 102 -11.76 -7.25 16.13
CA GLU A 102 -11.92 -6.07 15.27
C GLU A 102 -10.99 -6.11 14.06
N ARG A 103 -9.70 -6.45 14.27
CA ARG A 103 -8.72 -6.58 13.18
C ARG A 103 -9.10 -7.70 12.21
N LEU A 104 -9.59 -8.84 12.71
CA LEU A 104 -10.06 -9.94 11.86
C LEU A 104 -11.27 -9.54 11.02
N ALA A 105 -12.23 -8.82 11.61
CA ALA A 105 -13.41 -8.32 10.91
C ALA A 105 -13.05 -7.29 9.83
N GLN A 106 -12.12 -6.37 10.11
CA GLN A 106 -11.61 -5.40 9.13
C GLN A 106 -10.95 -6.10 7.95
N ILE A 107 -10.15 -7.14 8.21
CA ILE A 107 -9.48 -7.92 7.17
C ILE A 107 -10.50 -8.66 6.32
N GLU A 108 -11.50 -9.30 6.93
CA GLU A 108 -12.53 -10.02 6.18
C GLU A 108 -13.36 -9.08 5.31
N ALA A 109 -13.78 -7.93 5.85
CA ALA A 109 -14.46 -6.90 5.06
C ALA A 109 -13.57 -6.38 3.91
N GLY A 110 -12.26 -6.26 4.14
CA GLY A 110 -11.28 -5.91 3.13
C GLY A 110 -11.16 -6.96 2.03
N GLU A 111 -11.08 -8.25 2.38
CA GLU A 111 -11.01 -9.34 1.40
C GLU A 111 -12.28 -9.47 0.57
N VAL A 112 -13.46 -9.22 1.14
CA VAL A 112 -14.73 -9.17 0.39
C VAL A 112 -14.70 -8.04 -0.65
N ARG A 113 -14.20 -6.84 -0.29
CA ARG A 113 -14.04 -5.74 -1.26
C ARG A 113 -13.06 -6.11 -2.38
N ARG A 114 -11.92 -6.71 -2.04
CA ARG A 114 -10.93 -7.19 -3.03
C ARG A 114 -11.53 -8.24 -3.96
N GLN A 115 -12.29 -9.18 -3.41
CA GLN A 115 -12.99 -10.19 -4.18
C GLN A 115 -14.01 -9.55 -5.14
N SER A 116 -14.82 -8.59 -4.67
CA SER A 116 -15.77 -7.87 -5.53
C SER A 116 -15.05 -7.17 -6.70
N ARG A 117 -13.93 -6.50 -6.43
CA ARG A 117 -13.13 -5.86 -7.49
C ARG A 117 -12.60 -6.85 -8.52
N VAL A 118 -12.05 -7.97 -8.06
CA VAL A 118 -11.55 -9.01 -8.98
C VAL A 118 -12.68 -9.57 -9.84
N ALA A 119 -13.91 -9.65 -9.31
CA ALA A 119 -15.08 -10.08 -10.07
C ALA A 119 -15.53 -9.03 -11.11
N GLU A 120 -15.46 -7.73 -10.77
CA GLU A 120 -15.69 -6.62 -11.71
C GLU A 120 -14.68 -6.64 -12.85
N ASP A 121 -13.39 -6.77 -12.53
CA ASP A 121 -12.28 -6.71 -13.48
C ASP A 121 -11.87 -8.08 -14.04
N LYS A 122 -12.76 -9.08 -13.99
CA LYS A 122 -12.49 -10.48 -14.40
C LYS A 122 -11.90 -10.60 -15.81
N PHE A 123 -12.33 -9.74 -16.74
CA PHE A 123 -11.82 -9.75 -18.12
C PHE A 123 -10.35 -9.33 -18.20
N GLY A 124 -9.91 -8.39 -17.36
CA GLY A 124 -8.51 -7.99 -17.29
C GLY A 124 -7.62 -9.13 -16.75
N TYR A 125 -8.08 -9.83 -15.71
CA TYR A 125 -7.36 -11.00 -15.18
C TYR A 125 -7.34 -12.17 -16.16
N LEU A 126 -8.44 -12.44 -16.88
CA LEU A 126 -8.50 -13.46 -17.93
C LEU A 126 -7.57 -13.11 -19.09
N LEU A 127 -7.50 -11.83 -19.49
CA LEU A 127 -6.58 -11.37 -20.53
C LEU A 127 -5.13 -11.54 -20.09
N LEU A 128 -4.78 -11.16 -18.85
CA LEU A 128 -3.44 -11.41 -18.30
C LEU A 128 -3.07 -12.90 -18.32
N PHE A 129 -4.01 -13.76 -17.93
CA PHE A 129 -3.80 -15.21 -17.95
C PHE A 129 -3.60 -15.72 -19.39
N ALA A 130 -4.43 -15.28 -20.34
CA ALA A 130 -4.32 -15.65 -21.74
C ALA A 130 -2.99 -15.20 -22.36
N LEU A 131 -2.51 -14.00 -22.02
CA LEU A 131 -1.22 -13.48 -22.49
C LEU A 131 -0.04 -14.34 -22.05
N GLN A 132 -0.12 -15.03 -20.91
CA GLN A 132 0.93 -15.97 -20.48
C GLN A 132 1.08 -17.18 -21.41
N LEU A 133 0.07 -17.50 -22.21
CA LEU A 133 0.10 -18.59 -23.19
C LEU A 133 0.63 -18.14 -24.56
N LEU A 134 0.78 -16.84 -24.79
CA LEU A 134 1.26 -16.29 -26.07
C LEU A 134 2.65 -16.83 -26.49
N PRO A 135 3.64 -17.03 -25.59
CA PRO A 135 4.92 -17.63 -25.94
C PRO A 135 4.85 -19.09 -26.42
N LEU A 136 3.71 -19.78 -26.24
CA LEU A 136 3.47 -21.12 -26.77
C LEU A 136 3.07 -21.11 -28.25
N ILE A 137 2.55 -19.97 -28.74
CA ILE A 137 2.04 -19.81 -30.10
C ILE A 137 3.18 -19.39 -31.04
N GLY A 138 4.06 -18.52 -30.58
CA GLY A 138 5.23 -18.07 -31.33
C GLY A 138 6.24 -17.34 -30.46
N ARG A 139 7.36 -16.94 -31.08
CA ARG A 139 8.48 -16.22 -30.45
C ARG A 139 8.91 -15.00 -31.26
N ASP A 140 8.07 -14.55 -32.18
CA ASP A 140 8.37 -13.44 -33.07
C ASP A 140 8.42 -12.12 -32.30
N ARG A 141 9.14 -11.14 -32.87
CA ARG A 141 9.30 -9.83 -32.23
C ARG A 141 7.96 -9.13 -32.00
N VAL A 142 7.03 -9.25 -32.94
CA VAL A 142 5.68 -8.68 -32.82
C VAL A 142 4.93 -9.28 -31.64
N GLU A 143 5.03 -10.59 -31.44
CA GLU A 143 4.36 -11.29 -30.33
C GLU A 143 4.96 -10.87 -28.98
N SER A 144 6.28 -10.65 -28.92
CA SER A 144 6.92 -10.09 -27.72
C SER A 144 6.40 -8.69 -27.39
N ILE A 145 6.21 -7.82 -28.38
CA ILE A 145 5.66 -6.47 -28.19
C ILE A 145 4.21 -6.55 -27.72
N VAL A 146 3.39 -7.40 -28.35
CA VAL A 146 1.99 -7.61 -27.95
C VAL A 146 1.91 -8.16 -26.51
N TYR A 147 2.78 -9.10 -26.16
CA TYR A 147 2.89 -9.65 -24.81
C TYR A 147 3.20 -8.56 -23.79
N PHE A 148 4.30 -7.81 -23.99
CA PHE A 148 4.74 -6.79 -23.04
C PHE A 148 3.75 -5.63 -22.93
N PHE A 149 3.21 -5.17 -24.06
CA PHE A 149 2.17 -4.15 -24.08
C PHE A 149 0.93 -4.60 -23.30
N GLY A 150 0.43 -5.81 -23.61
CA GLY A 150 -0.74 -6.36 -22.95
C GLY A 150 -0.54 -6.56 -21.45
N VAL A 151 0.57 -7.18 -21.05
CA VAL A 151 0.88 -7.44 -19.64
C VAL A 151 1.05 -6.12 -18.87
N ALA A 152 1.80 -5.17 -19.41
CA ALA A 152 2.04 -3.88 -18.75
C ALA A 152 0.75 -3.07 -18.59
N VAL A 153 -0.01 -2.87 -19.67
CA VAL A 153 -1.25 -2.09 -19.64
C VAL A 153 -2.29 -2.74 -18.73
N CYS A 154 -2.46 -4.07 -18.79
CA CYS A 154 -3.39 -4.76 -17.91
C CYS A 154 -2.94 -4.70 -16.44
N THR A 155 -1.64 -4.86 -16.16
CA THR A 155 -1.12 -4.78 -14.79
C THR A 155 -1.35 -3.40 -14.18
N VAL A 156 -1.06 -2.35 -14.94
CA VAL A 156 -1.27 -0.97 -14.48
C VAL A 156 -2.76 -0.66 -14.30
N TYR A 157 -3.61 -1.11 -15.22
CA TYR A 157 -5.07 -0.93 -15.12
C TYR A 157 -5.64 -1.63 -13.88
N LEU A 158 -5.31 -2.91 -13.67
CA LEU A 158 -5.80 -3.69 -12.53
C LEU A 158 -5.21 -3.19 -11.21
N GLY A 159 -3.91 -2.89 -11.17
CA GLY A 159 -3.25 -2.37 -9.98
C GLY A 159 -3.72 -0.95 -9.60
N GLY A 160 -4.09 -0.14 -10.59
CA GLY A 160 -4.72 1.17 -10.37
C GLY A 160 -6.06 1.08 -9.65
N ARG A 161 -6.88 0.06 -9.97
CA ARG A 161 -8.21 -0.19 -9.38
C ARG A 161 -8.19 -1.12 -8.16
N GLN A 162 -7.03 -1.64 -7.80
CA GLN A 162 -6.89 -2.61 -6.72
C GLN A 162 -7.32 -2.05 -5.36
N GLU A 163 -8.12 -2.81 -4.63
CA GLU A 163 -8.44 -2.51 -3.22
C GLU A 163 -7.35 -3.06 -2.30
N VAL A 164 -7.06 -2.29 -1.24
CA VAL A 164 -6.01 -2.62 -0.27
C VAL A 164 -6.64 -2.61 1.12
N ILE A 165 -6.23 -3.58 1.94
CA ILE A 165 -6.74 -3.76 3.30
C ILE A 165 -6.03 -2.79 4.25
N ASP A 166 -4.71 -2.80 4.17
CA ASP A 166 -3.86 -1.93 4.97
C ASP A 166 -3.74 -0.54 4.30
N ARG A 167 -3.49 0.48 5.11
CA ARG A 167 -3.26 1.83 4.59
C ARG A 167 -1.96 1.84 3.78
N PRO A 168 -1.97 2.32 2.53
CA PRO A 168 -0.76 2.40 1.74
C PRO A 168 0.21 3.43 2.34
N GLU A 169 1.50 3.13 2.26
CA GLU A 169 2.57 4.05 2.66
C GLU A 169 2.61 5.23 1.71
N ARG A 170 2.50 6.44 2.26
CA ARG A 170 2.45 7.67 1.47
C ARG A 170 3.85 8.17 1.16
N VAL A 171 4.11 8.46 -0.11
CA VAL A 171 5.33 9.14 -0.54
C VAL A 171 5.17 10.62 -0.26
N SER A 172 6.08 11.20 0.51
CA SER A 172 6.16 12.64 0.72
C SER A 172 6.85 13.33 -0.48
N ARG A 173 6.66 14.65 -0.62
CA ARG A 173 7.33 15.44 -1.67
C ARG A 173 8.85 15.34 -1.60
N ASP A 174 9.40 15.39 -0.39
CA ASP A 174 10.84 15.28 -0.17
C ASP A 174 11.36 13.89 -0.57
N ASN A 175 10.64 12.83 -0.18
CA ASN A 175 11.00 11.46 -0.56
C ASN A 175 10.92 11.26 -2.07
N ALA A 176 9.92 11.83 -2.74
CA ALA A 176 9.79 11.78 -4.19
C ALA A 176 10.95 12.47 -4.91
N LEU A 177 11.41 13.62 -4.42
CA LEU A 177 12.54 14.36 -4.99
C LEU A 177 13.85 13.59 -4.88
N TYR A 178 14.07 12.89 -3.76
CA TYR A 178 15.29 12.11 -3.53
C TYR A 178 15.23 10.67 -4.08
N ALA A 179 14.07 10.19 -4.54
CA ALA A 179 13.93 8.84 -5.08
C ALA A 179 14.90 8.53 -6.25
N PRO A 180 15.09 9.42 -7.25
CA PRO A 180 16.08 9.22 -8.32
C PRO A 180 17.53 9.12 -7.80
N VAL A 181 17.86 9.89 -6.76
CA VAL A 181 19.19 9.87 -6.13
C VAL A 181 19.40 8.56 -5.38
N GLY A 182 18.41 8.11 -4.61
CA GLY A 182 18.44 6.82 -3.92
C GLY A 182 18.58 5.66 -4.91
N ALA A 183 17.81 5.67 -6.01
CA ALA A 183 17.91 4.69 -7.08
C ALA A 183 19.31 4.70 -7.76
N SER A 184 19.89 5.89 -7.95
CA SER A 184 21.23 6.04 -8.51
C SER A 184 22.31 5.47 -7.61
N LEU A 185 22.22 5.73 -6.30
CA LEU A 185 23.14 5.16 -5.32
C LEU A 185 23.01 3.63 -5.23
N ALA A 186 21.78 3.11 -5.29
CA ALA A 186 21.54 1.67 -5.26
C ALA A 186 22.13 0.95 -6.48
N ILE A 187 21.84 1.41 -7.71
CA ILE A 187 22.38 0.79 -8.93
C ILE A 187 23.89 1.00 -9.04
N GLY A 188 24.39 2.20 -8.76
CA GLY A 188 25.82 2.50 -8.77
C GLY A 188 26.59 1.66 -7.75
N GLY A 189 26.04 1.49 -6.54
CA GLY A 189 26.59 0.62 -5.50
C GLY A 189 26.63 -0.85 -5.93
N LEU A 190 25.54 -1.35 -6.50
CA LEU A 190 25.49 -2.72 -7.02
C LEU A 190 26.50 -2.94 -8.15
N TYR A 191 26.63 -1.99 -9.07
CA TYR A 191 27.63 -2.05 -10.14
C TYR A 191 29.06 -2.11 -9.61
N LEU A 192 29.39 -1.31 -8.60
CA LEU A 192 30.70 -1.34 -7.96
C LEU A 192 30.97 -2.70 -7.29
N LEU A 193 30.00 -3.24 -6.56
CA LEU A 193 30.12 -4.56 -5.90
C LEU A 193 30.34 -5.68 -6.91
N LEU A 194 29.59 -5.68 -8.01
CA LEU A 194 29.77 -6.64 -9.10
C LEU A 194 31.14 -6.49 -9.78
N LYS A 195 31.65 -5.26 -9.91
CA LYS A 195 32.99 -5.00 -10.46
C LYS A 195 34.11 -5.42 -9.52
N MET A 196 33.87 -5.39 -8.21
CA MET A 196 34.77 -5.91 -7.18
C MET A 196 34.74 -7.45 -7.08
N GLY A 197 33.89 -8.13 -7.86
CA GLY A 197 33.77 -9.59 -7.85
C GLY A 197 32.93 -10.16 -6.70
N ILE A 198 32.20 -9.31 -5.96
CA ILE A 198 31.30 -9.75 -4.91
C ILE A 198 29.95 -10.07 -5.54
N ASP A 199 29.64 -11.35 -5.70
CA ASP A 199 28.37 -11.78 -6.27
C ASP A 199 27.22 -11.78 -5.24
N ILE A 200 26.51 -10.66 -5.16
CA ILE A 200 25.31 -10.49 -4.30
C ILE A 200 24.04 -10.94 -5.02
N THR A 201 24.10 -11.28 -6.31
CA THR A 201 22.92 -11.56 -7.13
C THR A 201 22.09 -12.72 -6.58
N SER A 202 22.75 -13.75 -6.06
CA SER A 202 22.09 -14.89 -5.40
C SER A 202 21.33 -14.48 -4.15
N VAL A 203 21.91 -13.63 -3.30
CA VAL A 203 21.25 -13.11 -2.09
C VAL A 203 20.04 -12.26 -2.46
N TYR A 204 20.19 -11.41 -3.48
CA TYR A 204 19.10 -10.61 -4.01
C TYR A 204 17.97 -11.49 -4.57
N ALA A 205 18.28 -12.52 -5.35
CA ALA A 205 17.30 -13.46 -5.90
C ALA A 205 16.56 -14.24 -4.78
N ILE A 206 17.26 -14.66 -3.73
CA ILE A 206 16.62 -15.31 -2.56
C ILE A 206 15.64 -14.34 -1.91
N MET A 207 16.07 -13.10 -1.63
CA MET A 207 15.21 -12.09 -1.01
C MET A 207 13.95 -11.84 -1.85
N VAL A 208 14.13 -11.62 -3.16
CA VAL A 208 13.01 -11.36 -4.08
C VAL A 208 12.06 -12.56 -4.16
N THR A 209 12.57 -13.79 -4.23
CA THR A 209 11.71 -14.99 -4.32
C THR A 209 10.94 -15.27 -3.03
N VAL A 210 11.49 -14.93 -1.86
CA VAL A 210 10.78 -14.98 -0.58
C VAL A 210 9.65 -13.95 -0.53
N PHE A 211 9.94 -12.68 -0.84
CA PHE A 211 8.89 -11.66 -0.93
C PHE A 211 7.88 -11.98 -2.03
N GLY A 212 8.32 -12.60 -3.12
CA GLY A 212 7.50 -13.08 -4.22
C GLY A 212 6.47 -14.11 -3.79
N ALA A 213 6.86 -15.09 -2.96
CA ALA A 213 5.92 -16.07 -2.42
C ALA A 213 4.84 -15.42 -1.55
N LEU A 214 5.22 -14.44 -0.73
CA LEU A 214 4.26 -13.67 0.08
C LEU A 214 3.33 -12.84 -0.80
N ALA A 215 3.86 -12.25 -1.88
CA ALA A 215 3.09 -11.45 -2.81
C ALA A 215 2.07 -12.29 -3.61
N ILE A 216 2.49 -13.48 -4.07
CA ILE A 216 1.59 -14.44 -4.72
C ILE A 216 0.47 -14.84 -3.75
N SER A 217 0.80 -15.04 -2.49
CA SER A 217 -0.19 -15.40 -1.50
C SER A 217 -1.21 -14.29 -1.27
N ASP A 218 -0.76 -13.03 -1.16
CA ASP A 218 -1.63 -11.89 -0.91
C ASP A 218 -2.59 -11.58 -2.08
N ILE A 219 -2.08 -11.59 -3.32
CA ILE A 219 -2.88 -11.37 -4.53
C ILE A 219 -3.73 -12.60 -4.89
N GLY A 220 -3.26 -13.79 -4.52
CA GLY A 220 -3.92 -15.06 -4.81
C GLY A 220 -5.23 -15.28 -4.05
N VAL A 221 -5.39 -14.71 -2.84
CA VAL A 221 -6.60 -14.90 -2.01
C VAL A 221 -7.88 -14.43 -2.73
N PRO A 222 -8.00 -13.18 -3.18
CA PRO A 222 -9.22 -12.73 -3.86
C PRO A 222 -9.43 -13.40 -5.22
N LEU A 223 -8.36 -13.83 -5.90
CA LEU A 223 -8.45 -14.61 -7.13
C LEU A 223 -9.00 -16.02 -6.88
N LEU A 224 -8.52 -16.70 -5.84
CA LEU A 224 -8.96 -18.04 -5.46
C LEU A 224 -10.43 -18.05 -5.04
N ARG A 225 -10.85 -17.07 -4.23
CA ARG A 225 -12.25 -16.93 -3.80
C ARG A 225 -13.21 -16.74 -4.98
N ASN A 226 -12.79 -16.03 -6.03
CA ASN A 226 -13.57 -15.87 -7.26
C ASN A 226 -13.52 -17.07 -8.22
N ALA A 227 -12.41 -17.82 -8.24
CA ALA A 227 -12.29 -19.02 -9.06
C ALA A 227 -13.19 -20.16 -8.55
N PHE A 228 -13.43 -20.23 -7.24
CA PHE A 228 -14.22 -21.28 -6.59
C PHE A 228 -15.32 -20.70 -5.68
N PRO A 229 -16.36 -20.06 -6.25
CA PRO A 229 -17.42 -19.38 -5.47
C PRO A 229 -18.30 -20.34 -4.64
N GLY A 230 -18.21 -21.66 -4.86
CA GLY A 230 -18.97 -22.67 -4.13
C GLY A 230 -18.30 -23.19 -2.85
N ILE A 231 -17.06 -22.76 -2.55
CA ILE A 231 -16.34 -23.15 -1.34
C ILE A 231 -16.24 -21.92 -0.44
N ASP A 232 -16.79 -22.03 0.79
CA ASP A 232 -16.63 -20.98 1.79
C ASP A 232 -15.23 -21.08 2.43
N PHE A 233 -14.25 -20.46 1.77
CA PHE A 233 -12.89 -20.40 2.27
C PHE A 233 -12.74 -19.55 3.55
N ALA A 234 -13.71 -18.68 3.85
CA ALA A 234 -13.69 -17.86 5.05
C ALA A 234 -14.09 -18.68 6.30
N ALA A 235 -14.98 -19.66 6.14
CA ALA A 235 -15.39 -20.56 7.23
C ALA A 235 -14.45 -21.78 7.42
N ALA A 236 -13.64 -22.13 6.42
CA ALA A 236 -12.72 -23.26 6.50
C ALA A 236 -11.39 -22.86 7.16
N GLU A 237 -11.15 -23.34 8.38
CA GLU A 237 -9.91 -23.12 9.12
C GLU A 237 -9.04 -24.39 9.10
N VAL A 238 -7.74 -24.25 8.84
CA VAL A 238 -6.78 -25.34 8.93
C VAL A 238 -5.99 -25.22 10.23
N PRO A 239 -5.95 -26.26 11.08
CA PRO A 239 -5.11 -26.27 12.26
C PRO A 239 -3.64 -26.29 11.84
N VAL A 240 -2.84 -25.38 12.39
CA VAL A 240 -1.39 -25.33 12.14
C VAL A 240 -0.74 -26.64 12.61
N PRO A 241 0.16 -27.25 11.82
CA PRO A 241 0.89 -28.45 12.23
C PRO A 241 1.60 -28.21 13.57
N THR A 242 1.49 -29.17 14.50
CA THR A 242 1.99 -29.06 15.89
C THR A 242 3.46 -28.68 15.99
N ALA A 243 4.30 -29.09 15.02
CA ALA A 243 5.72 -28.73 14.95
C ALA A 243 5.98 -27.23 14.70
N LEU A 244 5.05 -26.52 14.06
CA LEU A 244 5.14 -25.07 13.85
C LEU A 244 4.58 -24.32 15.07
N ALA A 245 3.47 -24.81 15.65
CA ALA A 245 2.87 -24.24 16.85
C ALA A 245 3.82 -24.26 18.06
N GLU A 246 4.59 -25.33 18.22
CA GLU A 246 5.61 -25.48 19.28
C GLU A 246 6.80 -24.53 19.08
N LYS A 247 7.23 -24.28 17.84
CA LYS A 247 8.32 -23.34 17.52
C LYS A 247 7.92 -21.87 17.59
N THR A 248 6.63 -21.57 17.39
CA THR A 248 6.13 -20.20 17.41
C THR A 248 5.46 -19.83 18.72
N GLY A 249 5.42 -20.71 19.72
CA GLY A 249 4.86 -20.42 21.06
C GLY A 249 3.40 -19.96 21.03
N LEU A 250 2.64 -20.35 20.00
CA LEU A 250 1.29 -19.88 19.75
C LEU A 250 0.29 -21.00 20.06
N ASP A 251 -0.65 -20.72 20.95
CA ASP A 251 -1.74 -21.62 21.27
C ASP A 251 -2.66 -21.81 20.07
N ASN A 252 -2.47 -22.93 19.37
CA ASN A 252 -3.33 -23.47 18.31
C ASN A 252 -3.82 -22.44 17.27
N PRO A 253 -2.91 -21.76 16.53
CA PRO A 253 -3.30 -20.81 15.51
C PRO A 253 -4.08 -21.54 14.40
N ARG A 254 -5.31 -21.10 14.19
CA ARG A 254 -6.14 -21.53 13.05
C ARG A 254 -5.90 -20.57 11.91
N LEU A 255 -5.38 -21.08 10.79
CA LEU A 255 -5.14 -20.27 9.59
C LEU A 255 -6.34 -20.43 8.65
N PRO A 256 -6.78 -19.34 8.00
CA PRO A 256 -7.84 -19.45 7.01
C PRO A 256 -7.32 -20.25 5.80
N LEU A 257 -8.17 -21.12 5.27
CA LEU A 257 -7.79 -22.09 4.23
C LEU A 257 -7.27 -21.38 2.99
N ASP A 258 -7.90 -20.28 2.57
CA ASP A 258 -7.48 -19.47 1.41
C ASP A 258 -6.02 -19.01 1.50
N GLY A 259 -5.62 -18.40 2.60
CA GLY A 259 -4.26 -17.91 2.81
C GLY A 259 -3.24 -19.04 2.85
N SER A 260 -3.60 -20.18 3.45
CA SER A 260 -2.71 -21.36 3.50
C SER A 260 -2.49 -21.98 2.11
N VAL A 261 -3.55 -22.07 1.29
CA VAL A 261 -3.49 -22.61 -0.07
C VAL A 261 -2.67 -21.70 -0.97
N THR A 262 -2.92 -20.38 -0.93
CA THR A 262 -2.18 -19.43 -1.78
C THR A 262 -0.73 -19.27 -1.34
N LEU A 263 -0.43 -19.42 -0.05
CA LEU A 263 0.95 -19.48 0.45
C LEU A 263 1.66 -20.74 -0.02
N GLY A 264 0.99 -21.90 0.04
CA GLY A 264 1.50 -23.15 -0.52
C GLY A 264 1.82 -23.02 -2.00
N LEU A 265 0.96 -22.36 -2.76
CA LEU A 265 1.20 -22.02 -4.17
C LEU A 265 2.42 -21.10 -4.34
N GLY A 266 2.54 -20.05 -3.52
CA GLY A 266 3.70 -19.13 -3.55
C GLY A 266 5.02 -19.86 -3.26
N VAL A 267 5.05 -20.73 -2.25
CA VAL A 267 6.21 -21.56 -1.91
C VAL A 267 6.53 -22.52 -3.06
N LEU A 268 5.53 -23.15 -3.66
CA LEU A 268 5.70 -24.03 -4.82
C LEU A 268 6.32 -23.27 -6.01
N CYS A 269 5.85 -22.07 -6.33
CA CYS A 269 6.44 -21.22 -7.37
C CYS A 269 7.91 -20.92 -7.08
N THR A 270 8.27 -20.61 -5.83
CA THR A 270 9.66 -20.39 -5.43
C THR A 270 10.51 -21.65 -5.58
N LEU A 271 9.99 -22.82 -5.20
CA LEU A 271 10.70 -24.10 -5.38
C LEU A 271 10.93 -24.41 -6.87
N ILE A 272 9.93 -24.17 -7.73
CA ILE A 272 10.07 -24.35 -9.19
C ILE A 272 11.10 -23.37 -9.76
N TYR A 273 11.10 -22.12 -9.31
CA TYR A 273 12.09 -21.11 -9.71
C TYR A 273 13.52 -21.59 -9.41
N TRP A 274 13.76 -22.17 -8.23
CA TRP A 274 15.08 -22.69 -7.80
C TRP A 274 15.42 -24.11 -8.27
N ALA A 275 14.49 -24.83 -8.92
CA ALA A 275 14.76 -26.17 -9.44
C ALA A 275 15.96 -26.22 -10.43
N PRO A 276 16.59 -27.36 -10.70
CA PRO A 276 17.62 -27.46 -11.74
C PRO A 276 16.98 -27.58 -13.14
N ALA A 277 16.45 -26.48 -13.68
CA ALA A 277 15.89 -26.41 -15.03
C ALA A 277 16.26 -25.08 -15.71
N ALA A 278 16.31 -25.06 -17.04
CA ALA A 278 16.70 -23.89 -17.81
C ALA A 278 15.72 -22.73 -17.60
N MET A 279 16.20 -21.48 -17.60
CA MET A 279 15.34 -20.30 -17.44
C MET A 279 14.26 -20.20 -18.52
N GLU A 280 14.50 -20.72 -19.72
CA GLU A 280 13.51 -20.81 -20.80
C GLU A 280 12.29 -21.67 -20.44
N GLN A 281 12.42 -22.58 -19.48
CA GLN A 281 11.32 -23.43 -19.03
C GLN A 281 10.58 -22.83 -17.83
N LYS A 282 11.14 -21.77 -17.21
CA LYS A 282 10.66 -21.20 -15.95
C LYS A 282 10.28 -19.74 -16.01
N PHE A 283 10.49 -19.09 -17.16
CA PHE A 283 10.21 -17.68 -17.33
C PHE A 283 8.75 -17.32 -16.95
N LEU A 284 7.78 -18.22 -17.15
CA LEU A 284 6.40 -18.05 -16.70
C LEU A 284 6.28 -17.91 -15.17
N ILE A 285 7.01 -18.74 -14.41
CA ILE A 285 7.04 -18.67 -12.94
C ILE A 285 7.74 -17.39 -12.49
N SER A 286 8.84 -17.02 -13.15
CA SER A 286 9.53 -15.74 -12.92
C SER A 286 8.59 -14.55 -13.17
N ASN A 287 7.82 -14.58 -14.27
CA ASN A 287 6.86 -13.54 -14.61
C ASN A 287 5.69 -13.49 -13.62
N ALA A 288 5.21 -14.64 -13.15
CA ALA A 288 4.16 -14.69 -12.13
C ALA A 288 4.62 -14.09 -10.80
N ILE A 289 5.85 -14.39 -10.37
CA ILE A 289 6.47 -13.77 -9.18
C ILE A 289 6.63 -12.26 -9.39
N ALA A 290 7.19 -11.84 -10.53
CA ALA A 290 7.39 -10.43 -10.86
C ALA A 290 6.07 -9.65 -10.90
N TRP A 291 5.03 -10.24 -11.50
CA TRP A 291 3.69 -9.67 -11.54
C TRP A 291 3.09 -9.50 -10.16
N ALA A 292 3.17 -10.54 -9.32
CA ALA A 292 2.66 -10.49 -7.95
C ALA A 292 3.37 -9.42 -7.11
N LEU A 293 4.70 -9.33 -7.21
CA LEU A 293 5.48 -8.26 -6.59
C LEU A 293 5.06 -6.87 -7.09
N GLY A 294 4.80 -6.73 -8.38
CA GLY A 294 4.30 -5.49 -8.97
C GLY A 294 2.96 -5.07 -8.40
N MET A 295 1.98 -5.98 -8.40
CA MET A 295 0.64 -5.74 -7.88
C MET A 295 0.66 -5.39 -6.38
N VAL A 296 1.45 -6.10 -5.57
CA VAL A 296 1.61 -5.75 -4.15
C VAL A 296 2.25 -4.37 -4.00
N SER A 297 3.26 -4.04 -4.79
CA SER A 297 3.92 -2.72 -4.72
C SER A 297 2.97 -1.58 -5.10
N LEU A 298 2.14 -1.77 -6.12
CA LEU A 298 1.09 -0.82 -6.53
C LEU A 298 0.04 -0.60 -5.44
N GLY A 299 -0.28 -1.62 -4.65
CA GLY A 299 -1.18 -1.51 -3.51
C GLY A 299 -0.52 -0.94 -2.26
N ALA A 300 0.77 -1.20 -2.04
CA ALA A 300 1.47 -0.84 -0.82
C ALA A 300 1.86 0.65 -0.76
N ILE A 301 2.01 1.33 -1.90
CA ILE A 301 2.50 2.70 -1.99
C ILE A 301 1.38 3.61 -2.53
N SER A 302 1.25 4.82 -1.97
CA SER A 302 0.40 5.88 -2.51
C SER A 302 1.20 7.17 -2.69
N LEU A 303 0.98 7.90 -3.78
CA LEU A 303 1.67 9.17 -4.06
C LEU A 303 1.13 10.35 -3.24
N GLY A 304 -0.06 10.22 -2.65
CA GLY A 304 -0.67 11.21 -1.76
C GLY A 304 -1.11 12.53 -2.41
N SER A 305 -0.49 12.99 -3.50
CA SER A 305 -0.88 14.22 -4.21
C SER A 305 -0.39 14.24 -5.66
N PHE A 306 -1.05 15.03 -6.51
CA PHE A 306 -0.66 15.18 -7.92
C PHE A 306 0.76 15.73 -8.07
N GLN A 307 1.10 16.77 -7.30
CA GLN A 307 2.43 17.39 -7.33
C GLN A 307 3.54 16.42 -6.97
N THR A 308 3.32 15.56 -5.97
CA THR A 308 4.31 14.55 -5.58
C THR A 308 4.52 13.52 -6.70
N GLY A 309 3.44 13.07 -7.33
CA GLY A 309 3.52 12.20 -8.50
C GLY A 309 4.26 12.84 -9.67
N ALA A 310 3.95 14.09 -10.00
CA ALA A 310 4.61 14.82 -11.08
C ALA A 310 6.11 15.04 -10.81
N ILE A 311 6.50 15.37 -9.58
CA ILE A 311 7.91 15.52 -9.17
C ILE A 311 8.64 14.18 -9.24
N LEU A 312 8.03 13.10 -8.75
CA LEU A 312 8.61 11.75 -8.82
C LEU A 312 8.88 11.33 -10.27
N LEU A 313 7.88 11.45 -11.15
CA LEU A 313 8.01 11.12 -12.57
C LEU A 313 9.05 12.02 -13.24
N ALA A 314 9.00 13.34 -13.04
CA ALA A 314 10.01 14.24 -13.62
C ALA A 314 11.46 13.91 -13.17
N GLY A 315 11.63 13.50 -11.92
CA GLY A 315 12.93 13.04 -11.41
C GLY A 315 13.38 11.72 -12.05
N LEU A 316 12.46 10.77 -12.21
CA LEU A 316 12.76 9.46 -12.78
C LEU A 316 12.96 9.50 -14.32
N PHE A 317 12.29 10.42 -15.02
CA PHE A 317 12.58 10.78 -16.40
C PHE A 317 14.07 11.12 -16.60
N CYS A 318 14.60 12.04 -15.78
CA CYS A 318 16.00 12.45 -15.86
C CYS A 318 16.95 11.31 -15.50
N TYR A 319 16.58 10.51 -14.49
CA TYR A 319 17.34 9.35 -14.07
C TYR A 319 17.47 8.30 -15.18
N ASP A 320 16.36 7.95 -15.84
CA ASP A 320 16.35 6.91 -16.86
C ASP A 320 17.18 7.33 -18.08
N VAL A 321 17.04 8.58 -18.52
CA VAL A 321 17.87 9.16 -19.59
C VAL A 321 19.36 9.10 -19.23
N PHE A 322 19.72 9.50 -18.00
CA PHE A 322 21.12 9.51 -17.57
C PHE A 322 21.72 8.10 -17.51
N TRP A 323 21.03 7.13 -16.89
CA TRP A 323 21.59 5.79 -16.70
C TRP A 323 21.53 4.90 -17.94
N VAL A 324 20.56 5.11 -18.84
CA VAL A 324 20.41 4.33 -20.08
C VAL A 324 21.29 4.88 -21.20
N PHE A 325 21.32 6.20 -21.42
CA PHE A 325 22.13 6.79 -22.49
C PHE A 325 23.50 7.28 -22.04
N GLY A 326 23.64 7.70 -20.78
CA GLY A 326 24.88 8.29 -20.28
C GLY A 326 25.91 7.28 -19.75
N THR A 327 25.51 6.05 -19.45
CA THR A 327 26.41 5.06 -18.81
C THR A 327 26.13 3.61 -19.26
N ASP A 328 27.14 2.74 -19.24
CA ASP A 328 26.98 1.29 -19.48
C ASP A 328 26.50 0.50 -18.25
N VAL A 329 26.20 1.20 -17.15
CA VAL A 329 25.91 0.57 -15.86
C VAL A 329 24.57 -0.17 -15.90
N MET A 330 23.54 0.43 -16.49
CA MET A 330 22.21 -0.18 -16.57
C MET A 330 22.25 -1.51 -17.34
N MET A 331 22.95 -1.57 -18.47
CA MET A 331 23.11 -2.81 -19.25
C MET A 331 23.90 -3.88 -18.48
N THR A 332 24.95 -3.49 -17.78
CA THR A 332 25.79 -4.43 -17.02
C THR A 332 25.03 -5.04 -15.83
N VAL A 333 24.23 -4.23 -15.13
CA VAL A 333 23.40 -4.71 -14.00
C VAL A 333 22.23 -5.56 -14.52
N ALA A 334 21.56 -5.14 -15.58
CA ALA A 334 20.40 -5.84 -16.13
C ALA A 334 20.74 -7.24 -16.68
N THR A 335 21.96 -7.45 -17.17
CA THR A 335 22.43 -8.74 -17.73
C THR A 335 22.99 -9.67 -16.66
N LYS A 336 23.60 -9.14 -15.59
CA LYS A 336 24.20 -9.96 -14.52
C LYS A 336 23.24 -10.34 -13.41
N VAL A 337 22.20 -9.54 -13.18
CA VAL A 337 21.23 -9.80 -12.11
C VAL A 337 20.04 -10.59 -12.66
N GLU A 338 20.00 -11.87 -12.31
CA GLU A 338 18.88 -12.77 -12.61
C GLU A 338 17.96 -12.91 -11.38
N ALA A 339 16.95 -12.04 -11.31
CA ALA A 339 15.91 -12.09 -10.29
C ALA A 339 14.53 -11.85 -10.94
N PRO A 340 13.44 -12.33 -10.33
CA PRO A 340 12.08 -12.16 -10.86
C PRO A 340 11.55 -10.75 -10.54
N VAL A 341 12.24 -9.73 -11.04
CA VAL A 341 11.92 -8.30 -10.93
C VAL A 341 11.73 -7.64 -12.30
N LYS A 342 11.56 -8.47 -13.32
CA LYS A 342 11.41 -8.07 -14.72
C LYS A 342 10.55 -9.09 -15.45
N PHE A 343 9.79 -8.64 -16.43
CA PHE A 343 9.07 -9.53 -17.33
C PHE A 343 10.02 -10.03 -18.41
N LEU A 344 9.95 -11.33 -18.67
CA LEU A 344 10.77 -12.03 -19.64
C LEU A 344 9.89 -12.59 -20.75
N TYR A 345 10.36 -12.46 -21.99
CA TYR A 345 9.76 -13.11 -23.15
C TYR A 345 10.87 -13.79 -23.97
N PRO A 346 10.73 -15.08 -24.35
CA PRO A 346 11.73 -15.79 -25.15
C PRO A 346 12.03 -15.02 -26.43
N ALA A 347 13.30 -14.66 -26.63
CA ALA A 347 13.65 -13.88 -27.79
C ALA A 347 13.50 -14.73 -29.07
N PRO A 348 13.26 -14.13 -30.26
CA PRO A 348 13.11 -14.87 -31.51
C PRO A 348 14.32 -15.76 -31.79
N LEU A 349 14.20 -16.78 -32.62
CA LEU A 349 15.39 -17.54 -33.05
C LEU A 349 16.29 -16.64 -33.89
N SER A 350 17.58 -16.55 -33.56
CA SER A 350 18.58 -15.84 -34.37
C SER A 350 19.82 -16.71 -34.59
N ASP A 351 20.35 -16.69 -35.80
CA ASP A 351 21.59 -17.40 -36.15
C ASP A 351 22.84 -16.82 -35.48
N THR A 352 22.73 -15.58 -34.96
CA THR A 352 23.77 -14.94 -34.16
C THR A 352 23.58 -15.26 -32.67
N PRO A 353 24.65 -15.68 -31.95
CA PRO A 353 24.59 -15.89 -30.51
C PRO A 353 24.26 -14.58 -29.80
N ARG A 354 23.12 -14.53 -29.12
CA ARG A 354 22.78 -13.39 -28.25
C ARG A 354 23.40 -13.58 -26.87
N ALA A 355 23.89 -12.47 -26.30
CA ALA A 355 24.39 -12.46 -24.93
C ALA A 355 23.30 -12.73 -23.88
N TYR A 356 22.04 -12.43 -24.20
CA TYR A 356 20.88 -12.69 -23.33
C TYR A 356 19.70 -13.25 -24.13
N PRO A 357 19.13 -14.41 -23.75
CA PRO A 357 18.13 -15.13 -24.56
C PRO A 357 16.68 -14.61 -24.40
N PHE A 358 16.49 -13.48 -23.72
CA PHE A 358 15.17 -12.91 -23.46
C PHE A 358 15.07 -11.45 -23.87
N SER A 359 13.89 -11.05 -24.32
CA SER A 359 13.46 -9.66 -24.26
C SER A 359 13.00 -9.34 -22.84
N VAL A 360 13.25 -8.10 -22.39
CA VAL A 360 13.06 -7.69 -21.00
C VAL A 360 12.20 -6.43 -20.94
N LEU A 361 11.25 -6.41 -19.99
CA LEU A 361 10.57 -5.21 -19.55
C LEU A 361 10.73 -5.05 -18.03
N GLY A 362 11.18 -3.89 -17.57
CA GLY A 362 11.43 -3.63 -16.16
C GLY A 362 10.13 -3.52 -15.36
N LEU A 363 10.12 -4.05 -14.13
CA LEU A 363 8.97 -3.87 -13.24
C LEU A 363 8.82 -2.40 -12.80
N GLY A 364 9.92 -1.65 -12.73
CA GLY A 364 9.91 -0.22 -12.41
C GLY A 364 9.08 0.60 -13.40
N ASP A 365 9.18 0.28 -14.69
CA ASP A 365 8.47 0.97 -15.79
C ASP A 365 6.96 0.65 -15.82
N VAL A 366 6.53 -0.31 -15.01
CA VAL A 366 5.13 -0.68 -14.82
C VAL A 366 4.62 -0.12 -13.49
N VAL A 367 5.35 -0.38 -12.40
CA VAL A 367 4.93 -0.01 -11.04
C VAL A 367 4.94 1.50 -10.85
N ILE A 368 6.01 2.21 -11.21
CA ILE A 368 6.12 3.66 -10.94
C ILE A 368 5.03 4.44 -11.70
N PRO A 369 4.89 4.30 -13.03
CA PRO A 369 3.74 4.84 -13.75
C PRO A 369 2.39 4.38 -13.18
N GLY A 370 2.28 3.12 -12.76
CA GLY A 370 1.03 2.61 -12.22
C GLY A 370 0.62 3.22 -10.87
N LEU A 371 1.57 3.66 -10.04
CA LEU A 371 1.27 4.46 -8.84
C LEU A 371 0.60 5.79 -9.22
N PHE A 372 1.02 6.40 -10.33
CA PHE A 372 0.38 7.60 -10.85
C PHE A 372 -1.03 7.33 -11.38
N LEU A 373 -1.25 6.22 -12.08
CA LEU A 373 -2.60 5.83 -12.49
C LEU A 373 -3.52 5.56 -11.30
N ARG A 374 -3.02 4.90 -10.26
CA ARG A 374 -3.75 4.70 -9.01
C ARG A 374 -4.16 6.02 -8.37
N LEU A 375 -3.28 7.02 -8.38
CA LEU A 375 -3.63 8.38 -7.95
C LEU A 375 -4.75 8.96 -8.82
N MET A 376 -4.69 8.80 -10.15
CA MET A 376 -5.73 9.30 -11.05
C MET A 376 -7.09 8.62 -10.85
N TYR A 377 -7.09 7.35 -10.46
CA TYR A 377 -8.32 6.66 -10.04
C TYR A 377 -8.96 7.31 -8.81
N LYS A 378 -8.15 7.67 -7.80
CA LYS A 378 -8.64 8.39 -6.60
C LYS A 378 -9.10 9.82 -6.93
N VAL A 379 -8.42 10.49 -7.87
CA VAL A 379 -8.83 11.80 -8.36
C VAL A 379 -10.19 11.72 -9.05
N ASP A 380 -10.44 10.68 -9.86
CA ASP A 380 -11.74 10.46 -10.49
C ASP A 380 -12.86 10.30 -9.45
N GLU A 381 -12.61 9.54 -8.39
CA GLU A 381 -13.56 9.34 -7.30
C GLU A 381 -13.85 10.64 -6.54
N ALA A 382 -12.82 11.44 -6.26
CA ALA A 382 -12.93 12.67 -5.49
C ALA A 382 -13.48 13.87 -6.29
N LEU A 383 -13.02 14.07 -7.53
CA LEU A 383 -13.38 15.23 -8.36
C LEU A 383 -14.57 14.99 -9.29
N GLN A 384 -14.97 13.73 -9.48
CA GLN A 384 -16.09 13.30 -10.32
C GLN A 384 -16.17 14.08 -11.65
N PRO A 385 -15.16 13.93 -12.54
CA PRO A 385 -15.10 14.69 -13.77
C PRO A 385 -16.30 14.41 -14.69
N LYS A 386 -16.81 15.46 -15.33
CA LYS A 386 -18.03 15.39 -16.14
C LYS A 386 -17.82 14.82 -17.55
N ASN A 387 -16.66 15.05 -18.16
CA ASN A 387 -16.42 14.73 -19.56
C ASN A 387 -15.53 13.49 -19.71
N LEU A 388 -14.30 13.56 -19.19
CA LEU A 388 -13.30 12.51 -19.33
C LEU A 388 -12.79 12.05 -17.96
N SER A 389 -12.71 10.74 -17.76
CA SER A 389 -12.09 10.13 -16.58
C SER A 389 -10.58 10.29 -16.66
N TYR A 390 -9.97 10.83 -15.60
CA TYR A 390 -8.52 10.94 -15.42
C TYR A 390 -7.85 9.57 -15.47
N PHE A 391 -8.45 8.55 -14.86
CA PHE A 391 -7.93 7.18 -14.87
C PHE A 391 -7.88 6.57 -16.26
N ASN A 392 -8.97 6.69 -17.03
CA ASN A 392 -9.04 6.15 -18.39
C ASN A 392 -8.08 6.89 -19.34
N VAL A 393 -7.99 8.22 -19.21
CA VAL A 393 -7.03 9.02 -20.00
C VAL A 393 -5.59 8.67 -19.61
N ALA A 394 -5.29 8.52 -18.32
CA ALA A 394 -3.96 8.10 -17.87
C ALA A 394 -3.61 6.69 -18.35
N THR A 395 -4.58 5.77 -18.40
CA THR A 395 -4.38 4.41 -18.96
C THR A 395 -4.07 4.48 -20.45
N GLY A 396 -4.82 5.29 -21.21
CA GLY A 396 -4.55 5.52 -22.63
C GLY A 396 -3.19 6.19 -22.88
N ALA A 397 -2.81 7.15 -22.03
CA ALA A 397 -1.53 7.83 -22.09
C ALA A 397 -0.35 6.88 -21.77
N TYR A 398 -0.50 6.00 -20.77
CA TYR A 398 0.47 4.95 -20.48
C TYR A 398 0.66 4.03 -21.69
N ALA A 399 -0.45 3.55 -22.27
CA ALA A 399 -0.42 2.69 -23.45
C ALA A 399 0.26 3.37 -24.65
N ALA A 400 -0.08 4.64 -24.91
CA ALA A 400 0.53 5.42 -25.99
C ALA A 400 2.04 5.63 -25.78
N GLY A 401 2.46 6.00 -24.57
CA GLY A 401 3.88 6.15 -24.23
C GLY A 401 4.66 4.85 -24.37
N LEU A 402 4.08 3.72 -23.94
CA LEU A 402 4.70 2.41 -24.06
C LEU A 402 4.87 1.99 -25.53
N LEU A 403 3.84 2.20 -26.36
CA LEU A 403 3.93 1.95 -27.80
C LEU A 403 4.99 2.84 -28.47
N MET A 404 5.08 4.11 -28.07
CA MET A 404 6.10 5.02 -28.57
C MET A 404 7.51 4.54 -28.20
N CYS A 405 7.70 4.06 -26.97
CA CYS A 405 8.96 3.44 -26.54
C CYS A 405 9.31 2.21 -27.39
N PHE A 406 8.36 1.31 -27.64
CA PHE A 406 8.60 0.14 -28.49
C PHE A 406 8.89 0.53 -29.94
N ALA A 407 8.18 1.51 -30.50
CA ALA A 407 8.44 2.03 -31.84
C ALA A 407 9.84 2.65 -31.93
N ALA A 408 10.26 3.42 -30.93
CA ALA A 408 11.61 3.98 -30.89
C ALA A 408 12.68 2.89 -30.79
N ASN A 409 12.47 1.87 -29.94
CA ASN A 409 13.38 0.73 -29.86
C ASN A 409 13.51 0.00 -31.20
N GLU A 410 12.42 -0.15 -31.94
CA GLU A 410 12.45 -0.78 -33.27
C GLU A 410 13.15 0.10 -34.32
N LEU A 411 13.02 1.42 -34.24
CA LEU A 411 13.66 2.35 -35.19
C LEU A 411 15.17 2.51 -34.94
N PHE A 412 15.60 2.55 -33.67
CA PHE A 412 16.99 2.84 -33.30
C PHE A 412 17.81 1.59 -32.97
N HIS A 413 17.16 0.42 -32.83
CA HIS A 413 17.79 -0.87 -32.50
C HIS A 413 18.68 -0.85 -31.24
N ASN A 414 18.42 0.08 -30.33
CA ASN A 414 19.16 0.30 -29.08
C ASN A 414 18.17 0.39 -27.92
N GLY A 415 18.60 -0.05 -26.73
CA GLY A 415 17.81 0.07 -25.50
C GLY A 415 17.35 1.51 -25.27
N GLN A 416 16.03 1.69 -25.14
CA GLN A 416 15.42 2.99 -24.91
C GLN A 416 15.00 3.12 -23.43
N PRO A 417 15.21 4.28 -22.79
CA PRO A 417 14.65 4.58 -21.49
C PRO A 417 13.11 4.65 -21.60
N ALA A 418 12.40 3.77 -20.91
CA ALA A 418 10.94 3.69 -21.02
C ALA A 418 10.25 4.92 -20.43
N LEU A 419 10.77 5.44 -19.32
CA LEU A 419 10.20 6.58 -18.62
C LEU A 419 10.30 7.87 -19.43
N LEU A 420 11.26 7.96 -20.36
CA LEU A 420 11.36 9.05 -21.34
C LEU A 420 10.06 9.25 -22.12
N TYR A 421 9.33 8.17 -22.42
CA TYR A 421 8.09 8.23 -23.20
C TYR A 421 6.85 8.19 -22.31
N LEU A 422 6.90 7.43 -21.21
CA LEU A 422 5.77 7.23 -20.31
C LEU A 422 5.45 8.49 -19.51
N ASP A 423 6.45 9.11 -18.89
CA ASP A 423 6.27 10.24 -17.97
C ASP A 423 5.64 11.47 -18.64
N PRO A 424 6.14 11.98 -19.79
CA PRO A 424 5.51 13.11 -20.46
C PRO A 424 4.12 12.76 -20.99
N SER A 425 3.89 11.52 -21.42
CA SER A 425 2.56 11.08 -21.87
C SER A 425 1.56 11.11 -20.72
N LEU A 426 1.94 10.63 -19.53
CA LEU A 426 1.07 10.58 -18.36
C LEU A 426 0.75 11.96 -17.79
N VAL A 427 1.79 12.75 -17.49
CA VAL A 427 1.60 14.08 -16.92
C VAL A 427 0.92 15.00 -17.93
N GLY A 428 1.36 14.97 -19.19
CA GLY A 428 0.76 15.74 -20.27
C GLY A 428 -0.70 15.34 -20.55
N GLY A 429 -0.97 14.04 -20.63
CA GLY A 429 -2.31 13.50 -20.89
C GLY A 429 -3.30 13.82 -19.78
N THR A 430 -2.89 13.73 -18.52
CA THR A 430 -3.74 14.06 -17.37
C THR A 430 -3.99 15.56 -17.22
N LEU A 431 -3.00 16.42 -17.49
CA LEU A 431 -3.18 17.87 -17.53
C LEU A 431 -4.07 18.31 -18.72
N ALA A 432 -3.96 17.64 -19.87
CA ALA A 432 -4.86 17.87 -20.99
C ALA A 432 -6.31 17.46 -20.63
N CYS A 433 -6.48 16.31 -19.97
CA CYS A 433 -7.78 15.90 -19.43
C CYS A 433 -8.36 16.93 -18.45
N ALA A 434 -7.53 17.45 -17.53
CA ALA A 434 -7.94 18.47 -16.57
C ALA A 434 -8.38 19.76 -17.26
N SER A 435 -7.73 20.10 -18.37
CA SER A 435 -8.06 21.26 -19.20
C SER A 435 -9.42 21.08 -19.89
N VAL A 436 -9.72 19.88 -20.42
CA VAL A 436 -11.02 19.52 -21.01
C VAL A 436 -12.14 19.48 -19.97
N ASN A 437 -11.83 19.07 -18.74
CA ASN A 437 -12.76 19.05 -17.62
C ASN A 437 -12.92 20.42 -16.93
N GLY A 438 -12.06 21.39 -17.22
CA GLY A 438 -12.04 22.71 -16.55
C GLY A 438 -11.58 22.65 -15.08
N GLN A 439 -10.81 21.63 -14.70
CA GLN A 439 -10.45 21.29 -13.31
C GLN A 439 -8.92 21.31 -13.08
N VAL A 440 -8.14 22.04 -13.89
CA VAL A 440 -6.67 22.08 -13.80
C VAL A 440 -6.17 22.41 -12.39
N ASN A 441 -6.72 23.46 -11.76
CA ASN A 441 -6.32 23.84 -10.40
C ASN A 441 -6.72 22.78 -9.37
N ALA A 442 -7.91 22.19 -9.51
CA ALA A 442 -8.37 21.14 -8.60
C ALA A 442 -7.50 19.88 -8.69
N LEU A 443 -7.04 19.51 -9.90
CA LEU A 443 -6.08 18.43 -10.09
C LEU A 443 -4.71 18.79 -9.48
N TRP A 444 -4.23 20.01 -9.74
CA TRP A 444 -2.91 20.44 -9.28
C TRP A 444 -2.80 20.51 -7.75
N ASP A 445 -3.87 20.94 -7.08
CA ASP A 445 -3.96 21.06 -5.63
C ASP A 445 -4.50 19.79 -4.96
N PHE A 446 -4.76 18.73 -5.72
CA PHE A 446 -5.30 17.48 -5.19
C PHE A 446 -4.35 16.85 -4.17
N GLN A 447 -4.89 16.57 -2.99
CA GLN A 447 -4.26 15.80 -1.92
C GLN A 447 -5.23 14.73 -1.42
N GLU A 448 -4.70 13.55 -1.19
CA GLU A 448 -5.45 12.43 -0.64
C GLU A 448 -5.70 12.68 0.86
N GLU A 449 -6.96 12.81 1.28
CA GLU A 449 -7.31 13.09 2.68
C GLU A 449 -6.73 12.03 3.63
N GLU A 450 -6.15 12.48 4.75
CA GLU A 450 -5.85 11.62 5.89
C GLU A 450 -7.15 11.42 6.66
N ASN A 451 -7.79 10.25 6.52
CA ASN A 451 -8.80 9.86 7.49
C ASN A 451 -8.09 9.52 8.82
N GLU A 452 -7.73 10.57 9.57
CA GLU A 452 -7.44 10.51 11.01
C GLU A 452 -8.74 10.16 11.75
N THR A 453 -9.06 8.88 11.81
CA THR A 453 -9.96 8.39 12.86
C THR A 453 -9.12 8.26 14.13
N ASN A 454 -9.26 9.26 15.00
CA ASN A 454 -8.88 9.26 16.42
C ASN A 454 -9.35 7.99 17.14
#